data_AF-A0A0D3KY80-F1
#
_entry.id   AF-A0A0D3KY80-F1
#
_cell.length_a   1.000
_cell.length_b   1.000
_cell.length_c   1.000
_cell.angle_alpha   90.00
_cell.angle_beta   90.00
_cell.angle_gamma   90.00
#
_symmetry.space_group_name_H-M   'P 1'
#
loop_
_entity.id
_entity.type
_entity.pdbx_description
1 polymer ?
#
loop_
_entity_poly.entity_id
_entity_poly.type
_entity_poly.pdbx_seq_one_letter_code
_entity_poly.pdbx_strand_id
1 'polypeptide(L)'
;MASSVIAVPPWSTNITVTDGMPAASSSRYAIEMLACWLSFVTFNLGWVAMTSPKDDRWRRMRFICMMWPQQFLAIVSRFLVMRLVKLASWEGLDHPALYWPLLLPIGVFETWSIQAMADVYESRPVKPVCLKQVLNQLKITTAESIGVTVGYKIWPWVRIDDPTVESLLHATWRTFVFDIGLDIGFYTFHRVCHVNRTLYRWLHAQHHTDTAKEHGHLVAHETYEVSLVEAISILGSYLIGFELIGLLYNYTLFDIALLVSWAHLVELLGHTQMSWTVNGHPLRIIPEVLNLDLKVPDHTMHHTKPLSNFSKRLTLLDHLFGTYEPPGDEYGTITLKDLAKAKAKAA
;
A
#
# COMPACT_ATOMS: atom_id res chain seq x y z
N MET A 1 43.97 27.75 28.63
CA MET A 1 42.80 28.27 27.88
C MET A 1 42.19 27.10 27.14
N ALA A 2 41.14 26.51 27.70
CA ALA A 2 40.43 25.38 27.09
C ALA A 2 39.12 25.92 26.51
N SER A 3 38.94 25.81 25.19
CA SER A 3 37.71 26.18 24.51
C SER A 3 36.65 25.10 24.74
N SER A 4 35.57 25.44 25.44
CA SER A 4 34.36 24.63 25.44
C SER A 4 33.60 24.88 24.14
N VAL A 5 33.66 23.92 23.22
CA VAL A 5 32.74 23.84 22.08
C VAL A 5 31.38 23.43 22.64
N ILE A 6 30.43 24.35 22.62
CA ILE A 6 29.02 24.05 22.92
C ILE A 6 28.47 23.32 21.69
N ALA A 7 28.21 22.03 21.83
CA ALA A 7 27.46 21.27 20.84
C ALA A 7 26.01 21.78 20.82
N VAL A 8 25.60 22.42 19.73
CA VAL A 8 24.19 22.73 19.47
C VAL A 8 23.57 21.48 18.83
N PRO A 9 22.48 20.93 19.38
CA PRO A 9 21.80 19.82 18.72
C PRO A 9 21.11 20.34 17.45
N PRO A 10 21.20 19.64 16.30
CA PRO A 10 20.27 19.87 15.23
C PRO A 10 18.88 19.44 15.75
N TRP A 11 17.81 20.14 15.38
CA TRP A 11 16.41 19.83 15.73
C TRP A 11 15.86 20.38 17.06
N SER A 12 16.21 21.61 17.45
CA SER A 12 15.33 22.39 18.34
C SER A 12 14.22 23.09 17.54
N THR A 13 13.21 22.36 17.10
CA THR A 13 11.93 22.97 16.71
C THR A 13 11.13 23.29 17.99
N ASN A 14 11.64 24.23 18.79
CA ASN A 14 10.77 24.97 19.70
C ASN A 14 9.91 25.90 18.84
N ILE A 15 8.86 25.34 18.24
CA ILE A 15 7.68 26.11 17.91
C ILE A 15 7.09 26.47 19.28
N THR A 16 7.44 27.65 19.78
CA THR A 16 6.62 28.34 20.77
C THR A 16 5.22 28.45 20.17
N VAL A 17 4.35 27.52 20.55
CA VAL A 17 2.91 27.67 20.38
C VAL A 17 2.57 28.92 21.17
N THR A 18 2.26 29.99 20.44
CA THR A 18 1.72 31.21 21.04
C THR A 18 0.44 30.84 21.78
N ASP A 19 0.50 30.88 23.11
CA ASP A 19 -0.67 30.84 23.99
C ASP A 19 -1.64 31.92 23.54
N GLY A 20 -2.75 31.53 22.89
CA GLY A 20 -3.74 32.48 22.41
C GLY A 20 -4.66 32.00 21.29
N MET A 21 -4.37 30.89 20.61
CA MET A 21 -5.36 30.29 19.71
C MET A 21 -6.31 29.39 20.51
N PRO A 22 -7.65 29.58 20.43
CA PRO A 22 -8.57 28.63 21.03
C PRO A 22 -8.29 27.27 20.41
N ALA A 23 -8.05 26.25 21.26
CA ALA A 23 -7.93 24.88 20.83
C ALA A 23 -9.09 24.58 19.87
N ALA A 24 -8.79 24.37 18.59
CA ALA A 24 -9.82 24.06 17.61
C ALA A 24 -10.59 22.85 18.15
N SER A 25 -11.91 22.97 18.24
CA SER A 25 -12.75 21.88 18.73
C SER A 25 -12.49 20.63 17.89
N SER A 26 -12.53 19.45 18.50
CA SER A 26 -12.34 18.16 17.80
C SER A 26 -13.22 18.01 16.55
N SER A 27 -14.39 18.66 16.54
CA SER A 27 -15.28 18.77 15.39
C SER A 27 -14.67 19.49 14.18
N ARG A 28 -13.87 20.55 14.39
CA ARG A 28 -13.23 21.31 13.31
C ARG A 28 -12.16 20.47 12.60
N TYR A 29 -11.32 19.76 13.34
CA TYR A 29 -10.33 18.86 12.76
C TYR A 29 -10.97 17.74 11.95
N ALA A 30 -12.06 17.15 12.44
CA ALA A 30 -12.80 16.13 11.70
C ALA A 30 -13.36 16.66 10.37
N ILE A 31 -13.89 17.90 10.37
CA ILE A 31 -14.40 18.56 9.16
C ILE A 31 -13.25 18.83 8.17
N GLU A 32 -12.11 19.34 8.65
CA GLU A 32 -10.95 19.64 7.80
C GLU A 32 -10.35 18.36 7.19
N MET A 33 -10.27 17.27 7.97
CA MET A 33 -9.87 15.95 7.50
C MET A 33 -10.81 15.41 6.42
N LEU A 34 -12.12 15.52 6.64
CA LEU A 34 -13.12 15.11 5.66
C LEU A 34 -13.02 15.95 4.38
N ALA A 35 -12.79 17.26 4.49
CA ALA A 35 -12.60 18.13 3.34
C ALA A 35 -11.34 17.75 2.55
N CYS A 36 -10.23 17.44 3.22
CA CYS A 36 -9.01 16.95 2.58
C CYS A 36 -9.26 15.62 1.86
N TRP A 37 -9.94 14.67 2.52
CA TRP A 37 -10.31 13.38 1.92
C TRP A 37 -11.18 13.56 0.67
N LEU A 38 -12.23 14.37 0.74
CA LEU A 38 -13.10 14.67 -0.40
C LEU A 38 -12.37 15.37 -1.54
N SER A 39 -11.38 16.21 -1.21
CA SER A 39 -10.51 16.84 -2.22
C SER A 39 -9.66 15.80 -2.95
N PHE A 40 -9.14 14.80 -2.24
CA PHE A 40 -8.42 13.67 -2.84
C PHE A 40 -9.33 12.84 -3.76
N VAL A 41 -10.55 12.52 -3.32
CA VAL A 41 -11.54 11.82 -4.16
C VAL A 41 -11.84 12.62 -5.43
N THR A 42 -12.09 13.93 -5.28
CA THR A 42 -12.45 14.83 -6.39
C THR A 42 -11.29 14.95 -7.38
N PHE A 43 -10.07 15.10 -6.89
CA PHE A 43 -8.86 15.09 -7.71
C PHE A 43 -8.74 13.78 -8.49
N ASN A 44 -8.88 12.64 -7.83
CA ASN A 44 -8.74 11.34 -8.49
C ASN A 44 -9.82 11.12 -9.56
N LEU A 45 -11.07 11.49 -9.29
CA LEU A 45 -12.16 11.43 -10.26
C LEU A 45 -11.90 12.35 -11.46
N GLY A 46 -11.43 13.58 -11.21
CA GLY A 46 -11.04 14.51 -12.27
C GLY A 46 -9.91 13.96 -13.13
N TRP A 47 -8.86 13.40 -12.51
CA TRP A 47 -7.74 12.76 -13.20
C TRP A 47 -8.23 11.63 -14.10
N VAL A 48 -8.99 10.68 -13.55
CA VAL A 48 -9.56 9.55 -14.32
C VAL A 48 -10.45 10.04 -15.45
N ALA A 49 -11.28 11.06 -15.22
CA ALA A 49 -12.15 11.64 -16.25
C ALA A 49 -11.35 12.25 -17.42
N MET A 50 -10.18 12.83 -17.15
CA MET A 50 -9.31 13.43 -18.16
C MET A 50 -8.46 12.40 -18.90
N THR A 51 -7.92 11.40 -18.19
CA THR A 51 -6.91 10.49 -18.76
C THR A 51 -7.49 9.20 -19.33
N SER A 52 -8.72 8.82 -18.97
CA SER A 52 -9.27 7.51 -19.35
C SER A 52 -9.90 7.49 -20.75
N PRO A 53 -9.80 6.35 -21.47
CA PRO A 53 -10.56 6.10 -22.70
C PRO A 53 -12.06 6.38 -22.51
N LYS A 54 -12.71 6.94 -23.53
CA LYS A 54 -14.11 7.43 -23.41
C LYS A 54 -15.10 6.30 -23.09
N ASP A 55 -14.89 5.13 -23.66
CA ASP A 55 -15.69 3.92 -23.52
C ASP A 55 -15.55 3.26 -22.14
N ASP A 56 -14.41 3.46 -21.46
CA ASP A 56 -14.11 2.81 -20.18
C ASP A 56 -14.17 3.78 -18.97
N ARG A 57 -14.23 5.09 -19.24
CA ARG A 57 -14.19 6.17 -18.24
C ARG A 57 -15.19 5.99 -17.10
N TRP A 58 -16.45 5.68 -17.40
CA TRP A 58 -17.49 5.57 -16.38
C TRP A 58 -17.29 4.36 -15.47
N ARG A 59 -16.77 3.24 -16.00
CA ARG A 59 -16.42 2.05 -15.21
C ARG A 59 -15.29 2.38 -14.23
N ARG A 60 -14.26 3.09 -14.70
CA ARG A 60 -13.14 3.54 -13.87
C ARG A 60 -13.60 4.53 -12.79
N MET A 61 -14.39 5.54 -13.14
CA MET A 61 -14.94 6.48 -12.15
C MET A 61 -15.80 5.78 -11.10
N ARG A 62 -16.64 4.82 -11.51
CA ARG A 62 -17.41 4.00 -10.57
C ARG A 62 -16.51 3.20 -9.64
N PHE A 63 -15.43 2.62 -10.16
CA PHE A 63 -14.42 1.93 -9.34
C PHE A 63 -13.82 2.87 -8.30
N ILE A 64 -13.39 4.07 -8.69
CA ILE A 64 -12.87 5.11 -7.78
C ILE A 64 -13.90 5.44 -6.68
N CYS A 65 -15.17 5.63 -7.03
CA CYS A 65 -16.24 5.91 -6.05
C CYS A 65 -16.46 4.77 -5.03
N MET A 66 -16.15 3.51 -5.37
CA MET A 66 -16.23 2.38 -4.44
C MET A 66 -14.95 2.25 -3.60
N MET A 67 -13.78 2.49 -4.23
CA MET A 67 -12.47 2.32 -3.62
C MET A 67 -12.22 3.32 -2.48
N TRP A 68 -12.56 4.60 -2.64
CA TRP A 68 -12.30 5.61 -1.62
C TRP A 68 -13.03 5.33 -0.29
N PRO A 69 -14.36 5.07 -0.26
CA PRO A 69 -15.03 4.68 0.98
C PRO A 69 -14.46 3.40 1.61
N GLN A 70 -14.10 2.41 0.79
CA GLN A 70 -13.47 1.17 1.24
C GLN A 70 -12.13 1.46 1.95
N GLN A 71 -11.27 2.25 1.32
CA GLN A 71 -9.96 2.61 1.85
C GLN A 71 -10.06 3.45 3.13
N PHE A 72 -11.02 4.38 3.20
CA PHE A 72 -11.29 5.15 4.41
C PHE A 72 -11.61 4.22 5.59
N LEU A 73 -12.53 3.28 5.38
CA LEU A 73 -12.93 2.31 6.41
C LEU A 73 -11.76 1.44 6.85
N ALA A 74 -10.93 0.98 5.92
CA ALA A 74 -9.74 0.19 6.22
C ALA A 74 -8.73 0.97 7.08
N ILE A 75 -8.39 2.20 6.68
CA ILE A 75 -7.44 3.08 7.39
C ILE A 75 -7.94 3.40 8.80
N VAL A 76 -9.19 3.84 8.93
CA VAL A 76 -9.76 4.22 10.23
C VAL A 76 -9.86 3.02 11.15
N SER A 77 -10.33 1.86 10.65
CA SER A 77 -10.45 0.65 11.47
C SER A 77 -9.08 0.19 11.96
N ARG A 78 -8.07 0.18 11.08
CA ARG A 78 -6.70 -0.19 11.43
C ARG A 78 -6.12 0.78 12.45
N PHE A 79 -6.28 2.09 12.24
CA PHE A 79 -5.85 3.12 13.19
C PHE A 79 -6.48 2.94 14.57
N LEU A 80 -7.79 2.66 14.64
CA LEU A 80 -8.49 2.44 15.90
C LEU A 80 -7.97 1.20 16.64
N VAL A 81 -7.77 0.07 15.94
CA VAL A 81 -7.21 -1.14 16.55
C VAL A 81 -5.79 -0.88 17.07
N MET A 82 -4.94 -0.26 16.25
CA MET A 82 -3.57 0.08 16.64
C MET A 82 -3.54 1.03 17.85
N ARG A 83 -4.42 2.04 17.87
CA ARG A 83 -4.58 2.98 18.97
C ARG A 83 -4.99 2.27 20.26
N LEU A 84 -5.98 1.36 20.19
CA LEU A 84 -6.42 0.57 21.33
C LEU A 84 -5.30 -0.27 21.92
N VAL A 85 -4.53 -0.97 21.09
CA VAL A 85 -3.37 -1.76 21.55
C VAL A 85 -2.35 -0.85 22.25
N LYS A 86 -2.04 0.30 21.65
CA LYS A 86 -1.00 1.18 22.18
C LYS A 86 -1.41 1.83 23.50
N LEU A 87 -2.67 2.28 23.61
CA LEU A 87 -3.24 2.75 24.87
C LEU A 87 -3.21 1.66 25.94
N ALA A 88 -3.64 0.44 25.60
CA ALA A 88 -3.59 -0.69 26.52
C ALA A 88 -2.16 -0.99 27.02
N SER A 89 -1.17 -0.85 26.13
CA SER A 89 0.25 -1.06 26.49
C SER A 89 0.78 0.04 27.41
N TRP A 90 0.28 1.27 27.32
CA TRP A 90 0.71 2.41 28.14
C TRP A 90 -0.03 2.50 29.48
N GLU A 91 -1.30 2.10 29.52
CA GLU A 91 -2.11 2.06 30.75
C GLU A 91 -1.79 0.85 31.64
N GLY A 92 -0.83 0.01 31.23
CA GLY A 92 -0.45 -1.19 31.99
C GLY A 92 -1.55 -2.24 32.01
N LEU A 93 -2.45 -2.27 31.01
CA LEU A 93 -3.37 -3.38 30.85
C LEU A 93 -2.56 -4.64 30.55
N ASP A 94 -2.90 -5.74 31.24
CA ASP A 94 -2.06 -6.93 31.29
C ASP A 94 -1.83 -7.58 29.91
N HIS A 95 -2.71 -7.33 28.92
CA HIS A 95 -2.73 -8.11 27.68
C HIS A 95 -3.12 -7.29 26.43
N PRO A 96 -2.30 -6.33 25.95
CA PRO A 96 -2.57 -5.58 24.70
C PRO A 96 -2.70 -6.49 23.46
N ALA A 97 -2.16 -7.72 23.54
CA ALA A 97 -2.28 -8.72 22.49
C ALA A 97 -3.73 -9.21 22.25
N LEU A 98 -4.66 -9.00 23.19
CA LEU A 98 -6.06 -9.39 23.05
C LEU A 98 -6.81 -8.60 21.96
N TYR A 99 -6.29 -7.44 21.56
CA TYR A 99 -6.90 -6.61 20.52
C TYR A 99 -6.40 -6.95 19.11
N TRP A 100 -5.29 -7.68 18.98
CA TRP A 100 -4.75 -8.09 17.68
C TRP A 100 -5.69 -8.89 16.79
N PRO A 101 -6.54 -9.80 17.32
CA PRO A 101 -7.56 -10.48 16.51
C PRO A 101 -8.52 -9.54 15.78
N LEU A 102 -8.66 -8.27 16.19
CA LEU A 102 -9.49 -7.27 15.50
C LEU A 102 -8.90 -6.86 14.13
N LEU A 103 -7.65 -7.18 13.83
CA LEU A 103 -7.06 -6.99 12.50
C LEU A 103 -7.61 -8.00 11.47
N LEU A 104 -8.05 -9.19 11.91
CA LEU A 104 -8.60 -10.22 11.02
C LEU A 104 -9.80 -9.75 10.20
N PRO A 105 -10.89 -9.21 10.79
CA PRO A 105 -12.03 -8.74 10.01
C PRO A 105 -11.65 -7.60 9.05
N ILE A 106 -10.65 -6.78 9.38
CA ILE A 106 -10.14 -5.73 8.48
C ILE A 106 -9.48 -6.37 7.26
N GLY A 107 -8.57 -7.32 7.46
CA GLY A 107 -7.93 -8.04 6.36
C GLY A 107 -8.93 -8.79 5.47
N VAL A 108 -9.91 -9.49 6.06
CA VAL A 108 -10.97 -10.17 5.29
C VAL A 108 -11.80 -9.15 4.48
N PHE A 109 -12.16 -8.02 5.07
CA PHE A 109 -12.89 -6.94 4.40
C PHE A 109 -12.09 -6.36 3.23
N GLU A 110 -10.82 -5.99 3.43
CA GLU A 110 -9.95 -5.44 2.38
C GLU A 110 -9.87 -6.40 1.19
N THR A 111 -9.53 -7.66 1.45
CA THR A 111 -9.38 -8.71 0.43
C THR A 111 -10.63 -8.91 -0.39
N TRP A 112 -11.77 -9.11 0.29
CA TRP A 112 -13.02 -9.39 -0.39
C TRP A 112 -13.54 -8.16 -1.14
N SER A 113 -13.53 -6.99 -0.51
CA SER A 113 -14.06 -5.78 -1.14
C SER A 113 -13.24 -5.36 -2.35
N ILE A 114 -11.91 -5.46 -2.32
CA ILE A 114 -11.05 -5.16 -3.47
C ILE A 114 -11.29 -6.15 -4.60
N GLN A 115 -11.37 -7.45 -4.31
CA GLN A 115 -11.73 -8.45 -5.34
C GLN A 115 -13.11 -8.17 -5.93
N ALA A 116 -14.11 -7.90 -5.10
CA ALA A 116 -15.47 -7.63 -5.56
C ALA A 116 -15.53 -6.38 -6.46
N MET A 117 -14.81 -5.31 -6.11
CA MET A 117 -14.69 -4.12 -6.97
C MET A 117 -14.03 -4.45 -8.31
N ALA A 118 -12.97 -5.26 -8.30
CA ALA A 118 -12.27 -5.69 -9.49
C ALA A 118 -13.10 -6.63 -10.38
N ASP A 119 -13.92 -7.50 -9.77
CA ASP A 119 -14.83 -8.39 -10.48
C ASP A 119 -15.95 -7.60 -11.14
N VAL A 120 -16.57 -6.66 -10.42
CA VAL A 120 -17.57 -5.74 -10.98
C VAL A 120 -16.97 -4.94 -12.13
N TYR A 121 -15.73 -4.45 -11.98
CA TYR A 121 -15.05 -3.73 -13.04
C TYR A 121 -14.88 -4.60 -14.27
N GLU A 122 -14.28 -5.79 -14.15
CA GLU A 122 -14.00 -6.72 -15.25
C GLU A 122 -15.23 -7.52 -15.73
N SER A 123 -16.43 -7.25 -15.21
CA SER A 123 -17.65 -8.01 -15.51
C SER A 123 -17.55 -9.50 -15.16
N ARG A 124 -16.79 -9.82 -14.11
CA ARG A 124 -16.66 -11.17 -13.53
C ARG A 124 -17.72 -11.40 -12.44
N PRO A 125 -18.13 -12.65 -12.18
CA PRO A 125 -19.03 -12.96 -11.07
C PRO A 125 -18.39 -12.64 -9.71
N VAL A 126 -19.07 -11.84 -8.89
CA VAL A 126 -18.64 -11.57 -7.51
C VAL A 126 -18.88 -12.81 -6.65
N LYS A 127 -17.85 -13.25 -5.94
CA LYS A 127 -17.91 -14.43 -5.07
C LYS A 127 -18.05 -14.02 -3.59
N PRO A 128 -18.77 -14.82 -2.77
CA PRO A 128 -18.80 -14.61 -1.33
C PRO A 128 -17.46 -15.01 -0.68
N VAL A 129 -17.22 -14.51 0.53
CA VAL A 129 -16.10 -14.96 1.38
C VAL A 129 -16.30 -16.42 1.76
N CYS A 130 -15.26 -17.24 1.64
CA CYS A 130 -15.26 -18.62 2.09
C CYS A 130 -14.36 -18.86 3.30
N LEU A 131 -14.56 -19.98 4.01
CA LEU A 131 -13.78 -20.33 5.20
C LEU A 131 -12.28 -20.45 4.89
N LYS A 132 -11.91 -21.03 3.73
CA LYS A 132 -10.52 -21.15 3.29
C LYS A 132 -9.82 -19.77 3.26
N GLN A 133 -10.50 -18.77 2.70
CA GLN A 133 -9.98 -17.39 2.62
C GLN A 133 -9.78 -16.77 4.02
N VAL A 134 -10.76 -16.95 4.92
CA VAL A 134 -10.63 -16.48 6.31
C VAL A 134 -9.45 -17.15 7.03
N LEU A 135 -9.29 -18.46 6.85
CA LEU A 135 -8.19 -19.21 7.47
C LEU A 135 -6.82 -18.79 6.91
N ASN A 136 -6.71 -18.53 5.61
CA ASN A 136 -5.47 -18.01 5.02
C ASN A 136 -5.12 -16.62 5.55
N GLN A 137 -6.12 -15.76 5.77
CA GLN A 137 -5.91 -14.42 6.34
C GLN A 137 -5.31 -14.47 7.76
N LEU A 138 -5.56 -15.53 8.54
CA LEU A 138 -5.00 -15.66 9.90
C LEU A 138 -3.47 -15.55 9.92
N LYS A 139 -2.76 -16.11 8.92
CA LYS A 139 -1.29 -16.04 8.85
C LYS A 139 -0.81 -14.60 8.74
N ILE A 140 -1.50 -13.83 7.91
CA ILE A 140 -1.18 -12.44 7.58
C ILE A 140 -1.51 -11.55 8.75
N THR A 141 -2.70 -11.73 9.34
CA THR A 141 -3.08 -11.05 10.58
C THR A 141 -2.08 -11.32 11.69
N THR A 142 -1.59 -12.56 11.81
CA THR A 142 -0.55 -12.91 12.81
C THR A 142 0.75 -12.18 12.52
N ALA A 143 1.21 -12.16 11.27
CA ALA A 143 2.42 -11.43 10.86
C ALA A 143 2.26 -9.91 11.10
N GLU A 144 1.13 -9.31 10.72
CA GLU A 144 0.83 -7.89 10.95
C GLU A 144 0.83 -7.56 12.45
N SER A 145 0.21 -8.41 13.28
CA SER A 145 0.18 -8.25 14.74
C SER A 145 1.58 -8.29 15.37
N ILE A 146 2.44 -9.20 14.91
CA ILE A 146 3.85 -9.25 15.29
C ILE A 146 4.55 -7.96 14.84
N GLY A 147 4.32 -7.54 13.60
CA GLY A 147 4.88 -6.35 13.00
C GLY A 147 4.60 -5.07 13.76
N VAL A 148 3.34 -4.82 14.10
CA VAL A 148 2.97 -3.63 14.88
C VAL A 148 3.56 -3.71 16.29
N THR A 149 3.58 -4.90 16.92
CA THR A 149 4.20 -5.10 18.24
C THR A 149 5.70 -4.79 18.21
N VAL A 150 6.42 -5.29 17.20
CA VAL A 150 7.85 -5.02 16.99
C VAL A 150 8.08 -3.55 16.65
N GLY A 151 7.28 -2.98 15.78
CA GLY A 151 7.34 -1.57 15.41
C GLY A 151 7.21 -0.63 16.61
N TYR A 152 6.33 -0.93 17.58
CA TYR A 152 6.25 -0.15 18.82
C TYR A 152 7.51 -0.21 19.69
N LYS A 153 8.30 -1.28 19.59
CA LYS A 153 9.57 -1.40 20.31
C LYS A 153 10.71 -0.69 19.59
N ILE A 154 10.74 -0.75 18.25
CA ILE A 154 11.79 -0.12 17.44
C ILE A 154 11.55 1.39 17.30
N TRP A 155 10.29 1.82 17.28
CA TRP A 155 9.88 3.21 17.09
C TRP A 155 9.16 3.78 18.32
N PRO A 156 9.86 3.92 19.46
CA PRO A 156 9.24 4.42 20.69
C PRO A 156 8.75 5.88 20.56
N TRP A 157 9.26 6.62 19.57
CA TRP A 157 8.85 8.00 19.28
C TRP A 157 7.51 8.12 18.57
N VAL A 158 6.99 7.04 17.98
CA VAL A 158 5.68 7.08 17.30
C VAL A 158 4.65 7.49 18.34
N ARG A 159 3.92 8.58 18.09
CA ARG A 159 2.91 9.08 19.03
C ARG A 159 1.52 8.59 18.65
N ILE A 160 0.64 8.48 19.65
CA ILE A 160 -0.80 8.33 19.43
C ILE A 160 -1.37 9.74 19.21
N ASP A 161 -1.02 10.34 18.07
CA ASP A 161 -1.58 11.63 17.70
C ASP A 161 -2.88 11.40 16.92
N ASP A 162 -3.84 12.30 17.12
CA ASP A 162 -5.05 12.29 16.30
C ASP A 162 -4.68 12.62 14.83
N PRO A 163 -5.39 12.04 13.84
CA PRO A 163 -5.12 12.31 12.44
C PRO A 163 -5.24 13.81 12.13
N THR A 164 -4.24 14.37 11.45
CA THR A 164 -4.22 15.78 11.04
C THR A 164 -4.31 15.93 9.53
N VAL A 165 -4.76 17.09 9.05
CA VAL A 165 -4.75 17.42 7.61
C VAL A 165 -3.34 17.33 7.05
N GLU A 166 -2.35 17.75 7.83
CA GLU A 166 -0.94 17.66 7.49
C GLU A 166 -0.49 16.20 7.25
N SER A 167 -0.95 15.25 8.07
CA SER A 167 -0.69 13.82 7.85
C SER A 167 -1.21 13.34 6.49
N LEU A 168 -2.42 13.75 6.08
CA LEU A 168 -2.98 13.38 4.77
C LEU A 168 -2.24 14.05 3.60
N LEU A 169 -1.96 15.34 3.69
CA LEU A 169 -1.30 16.08 2.61
C LEU A 169 0.13 15.57 2.36
N HIS A 170 0.86 15.28 3.43
CA HIS A 170 2.20 14.74 3.30
C HIS A 170 2.24 13.22 3.05
N ALA A 171 1.13 12.50 3.21
CA ALA A 171 1.05 11.09 2.84
C ALA A 171 1.47 10.88 1.38
N THR A 172 1.15 11.80 0.46
CA THR A 172 1.56 11.74 -0.94
C THR A 172 3.06 11.51 -1.14
N TRP A 173 3.93 12.28 -0.48
CA TRP A 173 5.38 12.10 -0.62
C TRP A 173 5.92 11.01 0.30
N ARG A 174 5.34 10.82 1.50
CA ARG A 174 5.73 9.75 2.43
C ARG A 174 5.50 8.39 1.81
N THR A 175 4.39 8.19 1.10
CA THR A 175 4.10 6.95 0.38
C THR A 175 5.15 6.66 -0.68
N PHE A 176 5.63 7.67 -1.42
CA PHE A 176 6.68 7.42 -2.41
C PHE A 176 7.99 6.94 -1.76
N VAL A 177 8.41 7.56 -0.65
CA VAL A 177 9.61 7.12 0.09
C VAL A 177 9.40 5.75 0.74
N PHE A 178 8.21 5.51 1.29
CA PHE A 178 7.81 4.22 1.83
C PHE A 178 7.91 3.11 0.78
N ASP A 179 7.34 3.34 -0.41
CA ASP A 179 7.30 2.38 -1.50
C ASP A 179 8.71 2.08 -2.03
N ILE A 180 9.64 3.04 -2.03
CA ILE A 180 11.06 2.79 -2.34
C ILE A 180 11.66 1.80 -1.33
N GLY A 181 11.50 2.05 -0.02
CA GLY A 181 12.07 1.20 1.02
C GLY A 181 11.44 -0.19 1.06
N LEU A 182 10.11 -0.25 0.89
CA LEU A 182 9.38 -1.50 0.74
C LEU A 182 9.90 -2.30 -0.45
N ASP A 183 10.01 -1.68 -1.63
CA ASP A 183 10.51 -2.40 -2.81
C ASP A 183 11.96 -2.85 -2.66
N ILE A 184 12.84 -2.12 -1.95
CA ILE A 184 14.20 -2.60 -1.67
C ILE A 184 14.16 -3.96 -0.96
N GLY A 185 13.35 -4.10 0.09
CA GLY A 185 13.17 -5.35 0.80
C GLY A 185 12.52 -6.42 -0.07
N PHE A 186 11.38 -6.06 -0.70
CA PHE A 186 10.56 -6.98 -1.46
C PHE A 186 11.29 -7.51 -2.70
N TYR A 187 11.82 -6.62 -3.55
CA TYR A 187 12.58 -6.95 -4.74
C TYR A 187 13.72 -7.92 -4.42
N THR A 188 14.48 -7.64 -3.35
CA THR A 188 15.63 -8.46 -2.96
C THR A 188 15.19 -9.87 -2.58
N PHE A 189 14.22 -10.00 -1.67
CA PHE A 189 13.71 -11.31 -1.26
C PHE A 189 13.10 -12.07 -2.44
N HIS A 190 12.23 -11.39 -3.19
CA HIS A 190 11.46 -11.96 -4.28
C HIS A 190 12.38 -12.48 -5.41
N ARG A 191 13.35 -11.67 -5.84
CA ARG A 191 14.35 -12.07 -6.83
C ARG A 191 15.21 -13.25 -6.34
N VAL A 192 15.66 -13.22 -5.08
CA VAL A 192 16.46 -14.32 -4.51
C VAL A 192 15.66 -15.62 -4.49
N CYS A 193 14.39 -15.57 -4.10
CA CYS A 193 13.50 -16.73 -4.14
C CYS A 193 13.36 -17.28 -5.56
N HIS A 194 13.15 -16.45 -6.57
CA HIS A 194 12.99 -16.92 -7.95
C HIS A 194 14.27 -17.44 -8.60
N VAL A 195 15.42 -16.81 -8.33
CA VAL A 195 16.71 -17.25 -8.88
C VAL A 195 17.21 -18.53 -8.18
N ASN A 196 16.93 -18.69 -6.89
CA ASN A 196 17.33 -19.87 -6.14
C ASN A 196 16.21 -20.92 -6.08
N ARG A 197 16.38 -22.02 -6.83
CA ARG A 197 15.39 -23.11 -6.92
C ARG A 197 14.96 -23.70 -5.57
N THR A 198 15.86 -23.76 -4.59
CA THR A 198 15.54 -24.29 -3.25
C THR A 198 14.65 -23.33 -2.48
N LEU A 199 15.02 -22.04 -2.45
CA LEU A 199 14.23 -21.01 -1.79
C LEU A 199 12.87 -20.82 -2.48
N TYR A 200 12.82 -20.87 -3.82
CA TYR A 200 11.57 -20.90 -4.57
C TYR A 200 10.65 -21.99 -4.01
N ARG A 201 11.11 -23.25 -4.05
CA ARG A 201 10.30 -24.41 -3.64
C ARG A 201 9.80 -24.33 -2.21
N TRP A 202 10.61 -23.82 -1.29
CA TRP A 202 10.28 -23.83 0.13
C TRP A 202 9.46 -22.63 0.57
N LEU A 203 9.67 -21.46 -0.04
CA LEU A 203 9.15 -20.21 0.49
C LEU A 203 8.10 -19.55 -0.41
N HIS A 204 8.25 -19.67 -1.73
CA HIS A 204 7.55 -18.81 -2.69
C HIS A 204 6.74 -19.59 -3.75
N ALA A 205 7.01 -20.89 -3.91
CA ALA A 205 6.30 -21.72 -4.87
C ALA A 205 4.82 -21.79 -4.53
N GLN A 206 4.42 -21.80 -3.24
CA GLN A 206 3.01 -21.79 -2.85
C GLN A 206 2.27 -20.58 -3.45
N HIS A 207 2.89 -19.40 -3.38
CA HIS A 207 2.34 -18.16 -3.92
C HIS A 207 2.07 -18.22 -5.43
N HIS A 208 2.93 -18.94 -6.19
CA HIS A 208 2.80 -19.19 -7.63
C HIS A 208 2.04 -20.47 -8.00
N THR A 209 1.78 -21.36 -7.03
CA THR A 209 1.25 -22.69 -7.31
C THR A 209 -0.25 -22.66 -7.46
N ASP A 210 -0.96 -21.82 -6.72
CA ASP A 210 -2.42 -21.80 -6.77
C ASP A 210 -2.95 -20.63 -7.63
N THR A 211 -2.07 -19.67 -7.95
CA THR A 211 -2.37 -18.46 -8.71
C THR A 211 -2.92 -18.77 -10.10
N ALA A 212 -4.09 -18.20 -10.40
CA ALA A 212 -4.80 -18.36 -11.67
C ALA A 212 -5.19 -19.80 -12.04
N LYS A 213 -4.85 -20.83 -11.25
CA LYS A 213 -5.18 -22.22 -11.60
C LYS A 213 -6.64 -22.54 -11.34
N GLU A 214 -7.20 -22.07 -10.22
CA GLU A 214 -8.60 -22.32 -9.87
C GLU A 214 -9.57 -21.44 -10.68
N HIS A 215 -9.11 -20.25 -11.10
CA HIS A 215 -10.00 -19.24 -11.69
C HIS A 215 -9.65 -18.83 -13.12
N GLY A 216 -8.54 -19.32 -13.66
CA GLY A 216 -8.01 -18.92 -14.97
C GLY A 216 -7.39 -17.52 -15.00
N HIS A 217 -7.30 -16.84 -13.85
CA HIS A 217 -6.75 -15.50 -13.70
C HIS A 217 -6.40 -15.22 -12.23
N LEU A 218 -5.49 -14.26 -11.97
CA LEU A 218 -5.09 -13.89 -10.61
C LEU A 218 -6.27 -13.31 -9.82
N VAL A 219 -6.40 -13.70 -8.56
CA VAL A 219 -7.38 -13.12 -7.63
C VAL A 219 -6.74 -12.65 -6.32
N ALA A 220 -7.29 -11.57 -5.76
CA ALA A 220 -6.70 -10.83 -4.66
C ALA A 220 -6.46 -11.71 -3.41
N HIS A 221 -7.27 -12.74 -3.17
CA HIS A 221 -7.09 -13.62 -2.02
C HIS A 221 -5.91 -14.61 -2.16
N GLU A 222 -5.40 -14.85 -3.36
CA GLU A 222 -4.18 -15.64 -3.60
C GLU A 222 -2.93 -14.94 -3.04
N THR A 223 -3.00 -13.61 -2.83
CA THR A 223 -1.99 -12.82 -2.08
C THR A 223 -1.65 -13.45 -0.72
N TYR A 224 -2.59 -14.19 -0.13
CA TYR A 224 -2.43 -14.75 1.21
C TYR A 224 -2.21 -16.27 1.20
N GLU A 225 -2.06 -16.85 0.02
CA GLU A 225 -1.53 -18.19 -0.18
C GLU A 225 0.02 -18.14 -0.20
N VAL A 226 0.57 -17.47 0.82
CA VAL A 226 2.00 -17.33 1.05
C VAL A 226 2.43 -18.17 2.25
N SER A 227 3.72 -18.50 2.29
CA SER A 227 4.32 -19.10 3.48
C SER A 227 4.40 -18.08 4.62
N LEU A 228 4.45 -18.53 5.88
CA LEU A 228 4.64 -17.62 7.01
C LEU A 228 5.98 -16.86 6.92
N VAL A 229 7.01 -17.51 6.38
CA VAL A 229 8.34 -16.89 6.19
C VAL A 229 8.26 -15.77 5.16
N GLU A 230 7.54 -15.97 4.07
CA GLU A 230 7.26 -14.93 3.08
C GLU A 230 6.41 -13.79 3.66
N ALA A 231 5.38 -14.09 4.47
CA ALA A 231 4.64 -13.04 5.17
C ALA A 231 5.54 -12.21 6.11
N ILE A 232 6.50 -12.85 6.79
CA ILE A 232 7.49 -12.16 7.63
C ILE A 232 8.49 -11.34 6.80
N SER A 233 8.88 -11.80 5.60
CA SER A 233 9.77 -11.01 4.72
C SER A 233 9.07 -9.77 4.16
N ILE A 234 7.78 -9.86 3.84
CA ILE A 234 6.93 -8.71 3.49
C ILE A 234 6.88 -7.72 4.66
N LEU A 235 6.67 -8.20 5.88
CA LEU A 235 6.74 -7.35 7.08
C LEU A 235 8.11 -6.68 7.23
N GLY A 236 9.21 -7.42 7.03
CA GLY A 236 10.56 -6.85 7.04
C GLY A 236 10.73 -5.73 6.02
N SER A 237 10.10 -5.87 4.84
CA SER A 237 10.08 -4.85 3.80
C SER A 237 9.31 -3.60 4.25
N TYR A 238 8.20 -3.75 4.97
CA TYR A 238 7.49 -2.61 5.56
C TYR A 238 8.37 -1.86 6.56
N LEU A 239 9.13 -2.57 7.40
CA LEU A 239 10.05 -1.94 8.34
C LEU A 239 11.10 -1.10 7.61
N ILE A 240 11.69 -1.59 6.51
CA ILE A 240 12.63 -0.81 5.69
C ILE A 240 11.95 0.46 5.14
N GLY A 241 10.73 0.35 4.63
CA GLY A 241 9.93 1.50 4.17
C GLY A 241 9.74 2.56 5.26
N PHE A 242 9.36 2.13 6.46
CA PHE A 242 9.18 3.04 7.60
C PHE A 242 10.49 3.64 8.11
N GLU A 243 11.58 2.88 8.15
CA GLU A 243 12.90 3.42 8.52
C GLU A 243 13.33 4.52 7.54
N LEU A 244 13.15 4.32 6.23
CA LEU A 244 13.49 5.36 5.25
C LEU A 244 12.66 6.65 5.43
N ILE A 245 11.36 6.53 5.75
CA ILE A 245 10.57 7.70 6.12
C ILE A 245 11.09 8.32 7.42
N GLY A 246 11.41 7.49 8.42
CA GLY A 246 11.90 7.91 9.74
C GLY A 246 13.17 8.76 9.67
N LEU A 247 14.03 8.53 8.66
CA LEU A 247 15.20 9.37 8.39
C LEU A 247 14.85 10.80 7.96
N LEU A 248 13.64 11.02 7.45
CA LEU A 248 13.18 12.31 6.91
C LEU A 248 12.07 12.94 7.77
N TYR A 249 11.30 12.14 8.49
CA TYR A 249 10.09 12.56 9.18
C TYR A 249 9.68 11.61 10.31
N ASN A 250 9.34 12.19 11.46
CA ASN A 250 8.75 11.45 12.59
C ASN A 250 7.27 11.16 12.31
N TYR A 251 6.99 9.96 11.84
CA TYR A 251 5.62 9.52 11.54
C TYR A 251 4.82 9.15 12.79
N THR A 252 3.51 9.33 12.67
CA THR A 252 2.51 9.08 13.70
C THR A 252 1.90 7.69 13.57
N LEU A 253 1.09 7.28 14.53
CA LEU A 253 0.32 6.03 14.42
C LEU A 253 -0.65 6.02 13.23
N PHE A 254 -1.23 7.17 12.90
CA PHE A 254 -2.11 7.31 11.74
C PHE A 254 -1.36 7.10 10.42
N ASP A 255 -0.12 7.60 10.33
CA ASP A 255 0.72 7.38 9.15
C ASP A 255 1.01 5.89 8.93
N ILE A 256 1.27 5.14 10.00
CA ILE A 256 1.45 3.69 9.90
C ILE A 256 0.17 3.01 9.40
N ALA A 257 -0.98 3.34 9.98
CA ALA A 257 -2.26 2.78 9.54
C ALA A 257 -2.55 3.10 8.07
N LEU A 258 -2.28 4.34 7.63
CA LEU A 258 -2.45 4.78 6.26
C LEU A 258 -1.53 4.03 5.30
N LEU A 259 -0.23 3.95 5.60
CA LEU A 259 0.77 3.33 4.71
C LEU A 259 0.64 1.81 4.64
N VAL A 260 0.28 1.15 5.74
CA VAL A 260 -0.04 -0.30 5.73
C VAL A 260 -1.31 -0.57 4.92
N SER A 261 -2.36 0.25 5.08
CA SER A 261 -3.58 0.10 4.27
C SER A 261 -3.31 0.37 2.78
N TRP A 262 -2.45 1.34 2.47
CA TRP A 262 -1.96 1.58 1.11
C TRP A 262 -1.23 0.36 0.55
N ALA A 263 -0.32 -0.23 1.34
CA ALA A 263 0.40 -1.42 0.95
C ALA A 263 -0.57 -2.58 0.65
N HIS A 264 -1.59 -2.79 1.48
CA HIS A 264 -2.60 -3.82 1.23
C HIS A 264 -3.38 -3.54 -0.05
N LEU A 265 -3.82 -2.30 -0.26
CA LEU A 265 -4.54 -1.91 -1.47
C LEU A 265 -3.75 -2.24 -2.74
N VAL A 266 -2.49 -1.79 -2.83
CA VAL A 266 -1.67 -2.01 -4.04
C VAL A 266 -1.33 -3.49 -4.21
N GLU A 267 -1.11 -4.24 -3.12
CA GLU A 267 -0.83 -5.68 -3.16
C GLU A 267 -2.01 -6.45 -3.74
N LEU A 268 -3.19 -6.17 -3.21
CA LEU A 268 -4.44 -6.82 -3.59
C LEU A 268 -4.80 -6.47 -5.03
N LEU A 269 -4.72 -5.20 -5.42
CA LEU A 269 -4.98 -4.77 -6.81
C LEU A 269 -4.02 -5.46 -7.79
N GLY A 270 -2.74 -5.62 -7.45
CA GLY A 270 -1.78 -6.36 -8.27
C GLY A 270 -2.24 -7.79 -8.59
N HIS A 271 -2.93 -8.44 -7.66
CA HIS A 271 -3.48 -9.79 -7.81
C HIS A 271 -4.91 -9.84 -8.32
N THR A 272 -5.46 -8.78 -8.92
CA THR A 272 -6.82 -8.84 -9.48
C THR A 272 -6.88 -9.12 -10.97
N GLN A 273 -5.72 -9.10 -11.65
CA GLN A 273 -5.61 -9.14 -13.12
C GLN A 273 -6.54 -8.14 -13.83
N MET A 274 -6.75 -6.98 -13.22
CA MET A 274 -7.48 -5.90 -13.87
C MET A 274 -6.72 -5.43 -15.11
N SER A 275 -7.48 -5.15 -16.17
CA SER A 275 -7.02 -4.60 -17.46
C SER A 275 -6.48 -3.16 -17.37
N TRP A 276 -6.57 -2.54 -16.18
CA TRP A 276 -6.02 -1.23 -15.92
C TRP A 276 -5.47 -1.16 -14.50
N THR A 277 -4.72 -0.11 -14.23
CA THR A 277 -4.27 0.23 -12.89
C THR A 277 -4.90 1.54 -12.47
N VAL A 278 -5.38 1.58 -11.22
CA VAL A 278 -5.87 2.80 -10.60
C VAL A 278 -4.80 3.88 -10.73
N ASN A 279 -5.15 4.98 -11.41
CA ASN A 279 -4.28 6.11 -11.65
C ASN A 279 -4.86 7.39 -11.04
N GLY A 280 -4.02 8.41 -10.82
CA GLY A 280 -4.42 9.68 -10.23
C GLY A 280 -4.73 9.60 -8.74
N HIS A 281 -4.40 8.50 -8.08
CA HIS A 281 -4.52 8.39 -6.63
C HIS A 281 -3.44 9.28 -5.98
N PRO A 282 -3.77 10.17 -5.02
CA PRO A 282 -2.79 11.08 -4.43
C PRO A 282 -1.58 10.39 -3.78
N LEU A 283 -1.72 9.14 -3.32
CA LEU A 283 -0.59 8.36 -2.79
C LEU A 283 0.28 7.70 -3.88
N ARG A 284 -0.16 7.71 -5.14
CA ARG A 284 0.55 7.14 -6.31
C ARG A 284 0.97 8.19 -7.33
N ILE A 285 0.53 9.44 -7.18
CA ILE A 285 0.71 10.47 -8.20
C ILE A 285 2.18 10.77 -8.50
N ILE A 286 3.05 10.72 -7.48
CA ILE A 286 4.50 10.95 -7.67
C ILE A 286 5.11 9.87 -8.57
N PRO A 287 5.03 8.56 -8.24
CA PRO A 287 5.59 7.54 -9.12
C PRO A 287 4.92 7.50 -10.50
N GLU A 288 3.62 7.81 -10.61
CA GLU A 288 2.95 7.93 -11.93
C GLU A 288 3.54 9.04 -12.80
N VAL A 289 3.74 10.24 -12.25
CA VAL A 289 4.32 11.37 -12.99
C VAL A 289 5.77 11.10 -13.38
N LEU A 290 6.50 10.36 -12.56
CA LEU A 290 7.87 9.93 -12.85
C LEU A 290 7.94 8.69 -13.76
N ASN A 291 6.79 8.09 -14.11
CA ASN A 291 6.69 6.82 -14.85
C ASN A 291 7.52 5.70 -14.19
N LEU A 292 7.46 5.64 -12.87
CA LEU A 292 8.09 4.62 -12.03
C LEU A 292 7.05 3.69 -11.38
N ASP A 293 5.76 3.88 -11.65
CA ASP A 293 4.70 3.13 -11.01
C ASP A 293 4.56 1.71 -11.61
N LEU A 294 4.54 0.68 -10.76
CA LEU A 294 4.31 -0.70 -11.20
C LEU A 294 2.81 -0.94 -11.35
N LYS A 295 2.39 -1.33 -12.56
CA LYS A 295 0.99 -1.49 -12.95
C LYS A 295 0.53 -2.94 -12.76
N VAL A 296 -0.77 -3.14 -12.61
CA VAL A 296 -1.40 -4.48 -12.51
C VAL A 296 -0.97 -5.40 -13.67
N PRO A 297 -0.91 -4.95 -14.93
CA PRO A 297 -0.34 -5.74 -16.02
C PRO A 297 1.14 -6.12 -15.83
N ASP A 298 1.98 -5.24 -15.24
CA ASP A 298 3.39 -5.56 -14.97
C ASP A 298 3.49 -6.71 -13.96
N HIS A 299 2.66 -6.70 -12.91
CA HIS A 299 2.60 -7.79 -11.92
C HIS A 299 2.01 -9.09 -12.52
N THR A 300 1.06 -8.96 -13.44
CA THR A 300 0.53 -10.12 -14.19
C THR A 300 1.61 -10.74 -15.07
N MET A 301 2.46 -9.92 -15.69
CA MET A 301 3.62 -10.38 -16.46
C MET A 301 4.63 -11.12 -15.56
N HIS A 302 4.85 -10.68 -14.32
CA HIS A 302 5.67 -11.42 -13.36
C HIS A 302 5.16 -12.86 -13.15
N HIS A 303 3.86 -13.04 -12.89
CA HIS A 303 3.25 -14.36 -12.75
C HIS A 303 3.33 -15.22 -14.02
N THR A 304 3.43 -14.59 -15.19
CA THR A 304 3.62 -15.28 -16.48
C THR A 304 5.08 -15.63 -16.76
N LYS A 305 6.00 -14.73 -16.38
CA LYS A 305 7.46 -14.85 -16.55
C LYS A 305 8.13 -14.59 -15.20
N PRO A 306 8.20 -15.60 -14.30
CA PRO A 306 8.62 -15.41 -12.91
C PRO A 306 10.08 -14.99 -12.69
N LEU A 307 10.86 -14.81 -13.76
CA LEU A 307 12.23 -14.27 -13.72
C LEU A 307 12.30 -12.78 -14.13
N SER A 308 11.18 -12.06 -14.07
CA SER A 308 11.05 -10.65 -14.41
C SER A 308 10.13 -9.91 -13.44
N ASN A 309 10.16 -8.57 -13.44
CA ASN A 309 9.26 -7.71 -12.67
C ASN A 309 9.16 -8.11 -11.18
N PHE A 310 10.31 -8.11 -10.48
CA PHE A 310 10.36 -8.57 -9.09
C PHE A 310 9.87 -7.53 -8.07
N SER A 311 9.79 -6.25 -8.44
CA SER A 311 9.23 -5.22 -7.57
C SER A 311 7.73 -5.40 -7.34
N LYS A 312 7.17 -4.67 -6.38
CA LYS A 312 5.72 -4.69 -6.09
C LYS A 312 5.03 -3.36 -6.30
N ARG A 313 5.72 -2.24 -6.06
CA ARG A 313 5.14 -0.89 -6.07
C ARG A 313 5.65 -0.05 -7.22
N LEU A 314 6.95 -0.14 -7.48
CA LEU A 314 7.70 0.71 -8.40
C LEU A 314 8.51 -0.14 -9.36
N THR A 315 8.57 0.26 -10.63
CA THR A 315 9.45 -0.36 -11.64
C THR A 315 10.92 0.03 -11.45
N LEU A 316 11.25 0.85 -10.44
CA LEU A 316 12.57 1.44 -10.21
C LEU A 316 13.68 0.38 -10.15
N LEU A 317 13.56 -0.62 -9.28
CA LEU A 317 14.60 -1.64 -9.09
C LEU A 317 14.66 -2.61 -10.29
N ASP A 318 13.51 -2.91 -10.89
CA ASP A 318 13.47 -3.71 -12.11
C ASP A 318 14.19 -3.03 -13.28
N HIS A 319 14.06 -1.71 -13.44
CA HIS A 319 14.84 -0.96 -14.41
C HIS A 319 16.32 -0.90 -14.04
N LEU A 320 16.64 -0.63 -12.76
CA LEU A 320 18.02 -0.52 -12.29
C LEU A 320 18.83 -1.80 -12.53
N PHE A 321 18.21 -2.97 -12.32
CA PHE A 321 18.86 -4.27 -12.44
C PHE A 321 18.54 -5.01 -13.75
N GLY A 322 17.83 -4.38 -14.68
CA GLY A 322 17.51 -4.96 -15.99
C GLY A 322 16.58 -6.18 -15.91
N THR A 323 15.66 -6.21 -14.94
CA THR A 323 14.66 -7.27 -14.77
C THR A 323 13.25 -6.81 -15.15
N TYR A 324 13.08 -5.57 -15.62
CA TYR A 324 11.80 -5.09 -16.15
C TYR A 324 11.45 -5.76 -17.48
N GLU A 325 10.30 -6.41 -17.52
CA GLU A 325 9.68 -6.98 -18.71
C GLU A 325 8.33 -6.28 -18.93
N PRO A 326 8.17 -5.54 -20.04
CA PRO A 326 6.92 -4.86 -20.29
C PRO A 326 5.80 -5.89 -20.55
N PRO A 327 4.59 -5.68 -20.01
CA PRO A 327 3.42 -6.43 -20.45
C PRO A 327 3.23 -6.13 -21.94
N GLY A 328 3.24 -7.18 -22.76
CA GLY A 328 3.00 -7.05 -24.20
C GLY A 328 1.60 -6.54 -24.52
N ASP A 329 1.29 -6.37 -25.80
CA ASP A 329 0.03 -5.82 -26.31
C ASP A 329 -1.24 -6.54 -25.79
N GLU A 330 -1.10 -7.77 -25.25
CA GLU A 330 -2.18 -8.57 -24.67
C GLU A 330 -2.91 -7.91 -23.48
N TYR A 331 -2.28 -6.93 -22.81
CA TYR A 331 -2.86 -6.24 -21.64
C TYR A 331 -3.09 -4.73 -21.86
N GLY A 332 -3.05 -4.26 -23.11
CA GLY A 332 -3.43 -2.88 -23.45
C GLY A 332 -2.43 -1.79 -23.04
N THR A 333 -1.16 -2.14 -22.83
CA THR A 333 -0.08 -1.16 -22.63
C THR A 333 0.18 -0.43 -23.93
N ILE A 334 -0.32 0.80 -24.07
CA ILE A 334 0.06 1.68 -25.17
C ILE A 334 1.58 1.88 -25.10
N THR A 335 2.31 1.31 -26.05
CA THR A 335 3.76 1.52 -26.11
C THR A 335 4.07 2.94 -26.60
N LEU A 336 5.28 3.44 -26.34
CA LEU A 336 5.75 4.69 -26.97
C LEU A 336 5.70 4.64 -28.51
N LYS A 337 5.82 3.43 -29.08
CA LYS A 337 5.61 3.20 -30.52
C LYS A 337 4.14 3.37 -30.92
N ASP A 338 3.19 2.95 -30.09
CA ASP A 338 1.75 3.15 -30.34
C ASP A 338 1.35 4.61 -30.21
N LEU A 339 1.92 5.35 -29.26
CA LEU A 339 1.76 6.81 -29.16
C LEU A 339 2.33 7.52 -30.39
N ALA A 340 3.52 7.12 -30.85
CA ALA A 340 4.13 7.67 -32.06
C ALA A 340 3.30 7.35 -33.32
N LYS A 341 2.76 6.12 -33.42
CA LYS A 341 1.92 5.66 -34.53
C LYS A 341 0.54 6.35 -34.53
N ALA A 342 -0.03 6.61 -33.36
CA ALA A 342 -1.26 7.39 -33.22
C ALA A 342 -1.04 8.87 -33.62
N LYS A 343 0.09 9.47 -33.23
CA LYS A 343 0.49 10.82 -33.67
C LYS A 343 0.67 10.89 -35.19
N ALA A 344 1.31 9.89 -35.80
CA ALA A 344 1.53 9.84 -37.24
C ALA A 344 0.25 9.59 -38.06
N LYS A 345 -0.80 9.04 -37.45
CA LYS A 345 -2.12 8.82 -38.08
C LYS A 345 -3.06 10.02 -37.92
N ALA A 346 -2.76 10.92 -36.99
CA ALA A 346 -3.52 12.14 -36.70
C ALA A 346 -2.93 13.40 -37.39
N ALA A 347 -1.73 13.28 -37.95
CA ALA A 347 -1.13 14.24 -38.88
C ALA A 347 -1.39 13.76 -40.32
#